data_AF-A0A941MES6-F1
#
_entry.id   AF-A0A941MES6-F1
#
_cell.length_a   1.000
_cell.length_b   1.000
_cell.length_c   1.000
_cell.angle_alpha   90.00
_cell.angle_beta   90.00
_cell.angle_gamma   90.00
#
_symmetry.space_group_name_H-M   'P 1'
#
loop_
_entity.id
_entity.type
_entity.pdbx_description
1 polymer ?
#
loop_
_entity_poly.entity_id
_entity_poly.type
_entity_poly.pdbx_seq_one_letter_code
_entity_poly.pdbx_strand_id
1 'polypeptide(L)'
;MQNAGAAFMLDCCTVFWRMLRLTGWFAHPTHQLSSVEIIGGGRRAGVVAEVQLPHAGVERALGENKGFSVEILFAEAAPDPYSLQIAFTMEEGTRIEVPLEMALLRSLKR
;
A
#
# COMPACT_ATOMS: atom_id res chain seq x y z
N MET A 1 2.19 7.02 9.22
CA MET A 1 3.43 7.80 8.94
C MET A 1 3.03 9.04 8.15
N GLN A 2 3.63 10.23 8.37
CA GLN A 2 3.31 11.44 7.60
C GLN A 2 4.48 11.74 6.64
N ASN A 3 4.23 11.76 5.33
CA ASN A 3 5.20 12.15 4.30
C ASN A 3 4.54 13.10 3.31
N ALA A 4 5.14 14.27 3.08
CA ALA A 4 4.60 15.31 2.18
C ALA A 4 3.14 15.74 2.48
N GLY A 5 2.70 15.67 3.74
CA GLY A 5 1.31 15.96 4.13
C GLY A 5 0.35 14.77 3.97
N ALA A 6 0.79 13.67 3.34
CA ALA A 6 0.02 12.43 3.26
C ALA A 6 0.20 11.59 4.52
N ALA A 7 -0.88 10.92 4.96
CA ALA A 7 -0.87 9.87 5.95
C ALA A 7 -1.30 8.55 5.30
N PHE A 8 -0.64 7.45 5.65
CA PHE A 8 -1.02 6.13 5.17
C PHE A 8 -0.64 5.04 6.19
N MET A 9 -1.24 3.88 6.03
CA MET A 9 -1.00 2.68 6.82
C MET A 9 -1.36 1.42 6.04
N LEU A 10 -0.61 0.34 6.24
CA LEU A 10 -1.03 -1.01 5.85
C LEU A 10 -1.80 -1.67 6.98
N ASP A 11 -2.98 -2.19 6.68
CA ASP A 11 -3.73 -3.02 7.62
C ASP A 11 -3.23 -4.46 7.57
N CYS A 12 -2.88 -4.92 6.35
CA CYS A 12 -2.49 -6.30 6.11
C CYS A 12 -1.38 -6.37 5.07
N CYS A 13 -0.42 -7.25 5.33
CA CYS A 13 0.55 -7.72 4.36
C CYS A 13 0.66 -9.24 4.48
N THR A 14 0.09 -9.94 3.52
CA THR A 14 0.11 -11.40 3.48
C THR A 14 1.01 -11.86 2.36
N VAL A 15 1.99 -12.70 2.70
CA VAL A 15 2.80 -13.43 1.74
C VAL A 15 2.37 -14.88 1.76
N PHE A 16 2.05 -15.42 0.59
CA PHE A 16 1.72 -16.83 0.45
C PHE A 16 2.32 -17.38 -0.84
N TRP A 17 3.38 -18.20 -0.68
CA TRP A 17 4.14 -18.83 -1.77
C TRP A 17 4.63 -17.85 -2.84
N ARG A 18 3.85 -17.61 -3.90
CA ARG A 18 4.15 -16.70 -5.02
C ARG A 18 3.28 -15.44 -5.01
N MET A 19 2.50 -15.23 -3.96
CA MET A 19 1.56 -14.12 -3.86
C MET A 19 1.95 -13.16 -2.74
N LEU A 20 1.82 -11.87 -3.02
CA LEU A 20 1.79 -10.79 -2.02
C LEU A 20 0.44 -10.09 -2.12
N ARG A 21 -0.26 -9.98 -0.99
CA ARG A 21 -1.49 -9.20 -0.86
C ARG A 21 -1.31 -8.11 0.19
N LEU A 22 -1.63 -6.89 -0.18
CA LEU A 22 -1.55 -5.71 0.65
C LEU A 22 -2.90 -5.01 0.66
N THR A 23 -3.34 -4.61 1.85
CA THR A 23 -4.48 -3.71 2.00
C THR A 23 -4.13 -2.63 2.99
N GLY A 24 -4.64 -1.44 2.77
CA GLY A 24 -4.38 -0.30 3.64
C GLY A 24 -5.24 0.88 3.28
N TRP A 25 -4.90 2.02 3.87
CA TRP A 25 -5.52 3.31 3.56
C TRP A 25 -4.48 4.38 3.32
N PHE A 26 -4.88 5.38 2.54
CA PHE A 26 -4.12 6.57 2.23
C PHE A 26 -5.02 7.80 2.38
N ALA A 27 -4.49 8.87 2.97
CA ALA A 27 -5.18 10.12 3.17
C ALA A 27 -4.23 11.29 2.86
N HIS A 28 -4.73 12.27 2.12
CA HIS A 28 -4.05 13.54 1.90
C HIS A 28 -5.10 14.68 1.98
N PRO A 29 -4.78 15.85 2.56
CA PRO A 29 -5.75 16.93 2.76
C PRO A 29 -6.42 17.44 1.47
N THR A 30 -5.69 17.43 0.36
CA THR A 30 -6.09 18.11 -0.89
C THR A 30 -6.02 17.24 -2.14
N HIS A 31 -5.42 16.05 -2.06
CA HIS A 31 -5.08 15.25 -3.24
C HIS A 31 -5.59 13.83 -3.10
N GLN A 32 -6.03 13.27 -4.21
CA GLN A 32 -6.53 11.90 -4.24
C GLN A 32 -5.47 10.95 -4.78
N LEU A 33 -5.48 9.73 -4.26
CA LEU A 33 -4.64 8.64 -4.72
C LEU A 33 -5.14 8.13 -6.07
N SER A 34 -4.30 8.12 -7.09
CA SER A 34 -4.62 7.64 -8.44
C SER A 34 -4.08 6.24 -8.70
N SER A 35 -2.97 5.86 -8.07
CA SER A 35 -2.44 4.50 -8.15
C SER A 35 -1.59 4.11 -6.94
N VAL A 36 -1.47 2.80 -6.75
CA VAL A 36 -0.52 2.17 -5.82
C VAL A 36 0.28 1.13 -6.58
N GLU A 37 1.59 1.13 -6.35
CA GLU A 37 2.51 0.19 -6.95
C GLU A 37 3.46 -0.39 -5.90
N ILE A 38 3.91 -1.62 -6.12
CA ILE A 38 5.06 -2.16 -5.41
C ILE A 38 6.28 -1.99 -6.29
N ILE A 39 7.40 -1.64 -5.68
CA ILE A 39 8.70 -1.47 -6.32
C ILE A 39 9.64 -2.53 -5.76
N GLY A 40 10.47 -3.08 -6.66
CA GLY A 40 11.31 -4.23 -6.38
C GLY A 40 10.55 -5.54 -6.50
N GLY A 41 11.19 -6.62 -6.05
CA GLY A 41 10.57 -7.94 -6.01
C GLY A 41 10.43 -8.59 -7.39
N GLY A 42 11.51 -9.27 -7.82
CA GLY A 42 11.52 -10.28 -8.88
C GLY A 42 10.71 -9.97 -10.15
N ARG A 43 10.38 -11.04 -10.90
CA ARG A 43 9.50 -10.93 -12.07
C ARG A 43 8.06 -11.17 -11.65
N ARG A 44 7.13 -10.36 -12.16
CA ARG A 44 5.70 -10.46 -11.87
C ARG A 44 5.01 -11.22 -12.99
N ALA A 45 4.13 -12.13 -12.62
CA ALA A 45 3.22 -12.83 -13.53
C ALA A 45 1.87 -12.13 -13.64
N GLY A 46 1.46 -11.37 -12.61
CA GLY A 46 0.25 -10.56 -12.63
C GLY A 46 0.22 -9.54 -11.48
N VAL A 47 -0.47 -8.43 -11.70
CA VAL A 47 -0.68 -7.37 -10.71
C VAL A 47 -2.11 -6.86 -10.84
N VAL A 48 -2.81 -6.78 -9.72
CA VAL A 48 -4.09 -6.08 -9.59
C VAL A 48 -3.90 -5.05 -8.49
N ALA A 49 -4.21 -3.79 -8.79
CA ALA A 49 -4.16 -2.70 -7.84
C ALA A 49 -5.43 -1.87 -7.97
N GLU A 50 -6.09 -1.65 -6.84
CA GLU A 50 -7.30 -0.84 -6.73
C GLU A 50 -7.10 0.22 -5.66
N VAL A 51 -7.58 1.41 -5.94
CA VAL A 51 -7.53 2.58 -5.05
C VAL A 51 -8.95 3.14 -4.91
N GLN A 52 -9.12 4.13 -4.03
CA GLN A 52 -10.42 4.76 -3.80
C GLN A 52 -11.49 3.82 -3.25
N LEU A 53 -11.06 2.70 -2.66
CA LEU A 53 -11.96 1.73 -2.03
C LEU A 53 -12.54 2.33 -0.74
N PRO A 54 -13.81 2.06 -0.40
CA PRO A 54 -14.33 2.42 0.92
C PRO A 54 -13.49 1.73 2.01
N HIS A 55 -13.05 2.49 3.02
CA HIS A 55 -12.27 1.96 4.14
C HIS A 55 -12.85 2.40 5.49
N ALA A 56 -13.27 1.42 6.28
CA ALA A 56 -13.96 1.66 7.56
C ALA A 56 -12.98 1.87 8.72
N GLY A 57 -13.36 2.72 9.68
CA GLY A 57 -12.71 2.82 10.99
C GLY A 57 -11.86 4.06 11.24
N VAL A 58 -11.50 4.82 10.20
CA VAL A 58 -10.76 6.09 10.31
C VAL A 58 -11.57 7.32 9.87
N GLU A 59 -12.83 7.13 9.48
CA GLU A 59 -13.68 8.13 8.80
C GLU A 59 -13.82 9.45 9.56
N ARG A 60 -13.95 9.36 10.89
CA ARG A 60 -14.11 10.53 11.76
C ARG A 60 -12.85 11.39 11.89
N ALA A 61 -11.68 10.83 11.66
CA ALA A 61 -10.41 11.52 11.85
C ALA A 61 -9.81 12.06 10.54
N LEU A 62 -10.08 11.39 9.42
CA LEU A 62 -9.37 11.62 8.15
C LEU A 62 -10.30 11.94 6.96
N GLY A 63 -11.63 11.99 7.15
CA GLY A 63 -12.60 12.20 6.08
C GLY A 63 -13.07 10.90 5.44
N GLU A 64 -13.71 10.95 4.27
CA GLU A 64 -14.01 9.73 3.49
C GLU A 64 -12.69 9.01 3.18
N ASN A 65 -12.36 8.00 3.97
CA ASN A 65 -11.11 7.28 3.80
C ASN A 65 -11.17 6.38 2.57
N LYS A 66 -10.08 6.44 1.82
CA LYS A 66 -9.93 5.75 0.56
C LYS A 66 -8.85 4.71 0.75
N GLY A 67 -9.30 3.48 0.86
CA GLY A 67 -8.50 2.28 0.93
C GLY A 67 -7.84 1.96 -0.40
N PHE A 68 -6.87 1.08 -0.33
CA PHE A 68 -6.27 0.43 -1.49
C PHE A 68 -6.12 -1.07 -1.24
N SER A 69 -6.12 -1.83 -2.34
CA SER A 69 -5.82 -3.25 -2.35
C SER A 69 -4.83 -3.52 -3.47
N VAL A 70 -3.76 -4.23 -3.17
CA VAL A 70 -2.76 -4.65 -4.16
C VAL A 70 -2.54 -6.15 -4.02
N GLU A 71 -2.69 -6.85 -5.12
CA GLU A 71 -2.42 -8.28 -5.24
C GLU A 71 -1.39 -8.50 -6.34
N ILE A 72 -0.30 -9.16 -6.00
CA ILE A 72 0.80 -9.46 -6.92
C ILE A 72 1.02 -10.96 -6.94
N LEU A 73 0.98 -11.53 -8.13
CA LEU A 73 1.47 -12.88 -8.40
C LEU A 73 2.87 -12.78 -9.02
N PHE A 74 3.87 -13.34 -8.35
CA PHE A 74 5.24 -13.42 -8.84
C PHE A 74 5.43 -14.64 -9.76
N ALA A 75 6.33 -14.54 -10.73
CA ALA A 75 6.68 -15.64 -11.63
C ALA A 75 7.42 -16.77 -10.88
N GLU A 76 8.17 -16.40 -9.85
CA GLU A 76 8.84 -17.28 -8.91
C GLU A 76 8.27 -17.08 -7.49
N ALA A 77 8.98 -17.51 -6.45
CA ALA A 77 8.59 -17.29 -5.06
C ALA A 77 8.45 -15.79 -4.73
N ALA A 78 7.48 -15.46 -3.88
CA ALA A 78 7.31 -14.10 -3.41
C ALA A 78 8.55 -13.66 -2.62
N PRO A 79 9.08 -12.46 -2.90
CA PRO A 79 10.23 -11.91 -2.20
C PRO A 79 9.86 -11.56 -0.75
N ASP A 80 10.88 -11.39 0.09
CA ASP A 80 10.70 -10.85 1.44
C ASP A 80 10.06 -9.45 1.36
N PRO A 81 8.89 -9.21 1.98
CA PRO A 81 8.24 -7.90 2.05
C PRO A 81 9.17 -6.77 2.49
N TYR A 82 10.11 -7.03 3.40
CA TYR A 82 11.02 -6.01 3.91
C TYR A 82 12.03 -5.51 2.86
N SER A 83 12.20 -6.24 1.75
CA SER A 83 13.00 -5.81 0.60
C SER A 83 12.24 -4.93 -0.40
N LEU A 84 10.95 -4.74 -0.20
CA LEU A 84 10.06 -4.05 -1.14
C LEU A 84 9.80 -2.61 -0.71
N GLN A 85 9.40 -1.80 -1.67
CA GLN A 85 8.83 -0.48 -1.42
C GLN A 85 7.42 -0.41 -1.97
N ILE A 86 6.60 0.46 -1.38
CA ILE A 86 5.29 0.82 -1.88
C ILE A 86 5.34 2.27 -2.35
N ALA A 87 4.79 2.51 -3.53
CA ALA A 87 4.66 3.81 -4.13
C ALA A 87 3.19 4.21 -4.22
N PHE A 88 2.91 5.42 -3.75
CA PHE A 88 1.61 6.08 -3.84
C PHE A 88 1.73 7.22 -4.82
N THR A 89 0.95 7.19 -5.90
CA THR A 89 0.88 8.29 -6.86
C THR A 89 -0.46 9.00 -6.72
N MET A 90 -0.42 10.32 -6.58
CA MET A 90 -1.59 11.19 -6.52
C MET A 90 -1.99 11.67 -7.92
N GLU A 91 -3.23 12.15 -8.10
CA GLU A 91 -3.77 12.59 -9.41
C GLU A 91 -2.93 13.67 -10.10
N GLU A 92 -2.29 14.54 -9.33
CA GLU A 92 -1.41 15.62 -9.83
C GLU A 92 -0.01 15.18 -10.23
N GLY A 93 0.31 13.89 -10.06
CA GLY A 93 1.59 13.28 -10.42
C GLY A 93 2.61 13.19 -9.29
N THR A 94 2.33 13.79 -8.12
CA THR A 94 3.19 13.63 -6.94
C THR A 94 3.27 12.16 -6.53
N ARG A 95 4.48 11.65 -6.30
CA ARG A 95 4.75 10.25 -5.96
C ARG A 95 5.49 10.17 -4.63
N ILE A 96 5.01 9.32 -3.74
CA ILE A 96 5.63 9.02 -2.44
C ILE A 96 6.04 7.56 -2.45
N GLU A 97 7.33 7.30 -2.29
CA GLU A 97 7.88 5.95 -2.16
C GLU A 97 8.34 5.72 -0.73
N VAL A 98 7.95 4.60 -0.15
CA VAL A 98 8.37 4.22 1.20
C VAL A 98 8.70 2.73 1.26
N PRO A 99 9.70 2.34 2.08
CA PRO A 99 9.92 0.93 2.40
C PRO A 99 8.64 0.29 2.95
N LEU A 100 8.33 -0.92 2.51
CA LEU A 100 7.14 -1.62 2.96
C LEU A 100 7.21 -1.89 4.47
N GLU A 101 8.41 -2.13 5.01
CA GLU A 101 8.67 -2.21 6.46
C GLU A 101 8.13 -0.99 7.23
N MET A 102 8.31 0.20 6.68
CA MET A 102 7.89 1.45 7.31
C MET A 102 6.38 1.65 7.24
N ALA A 103 5.72 1.09 6.22
CA ALA A 103 4.27 1.09 6.09
C ALA A 103 3.58 0.03 6.98
N LEU A 104 4.32 -1.03 7.35
CA LEU A 104 3.93 -2.04 8.33
C LEU A 104 4.16 -1.50 9.74
N LEU A 105 3.20 -0.73 10.28
CA LEU A 105 3.20 -0.43 11.71
C LEU A 105 3.13 -1.75 12.48
N ARG A 106 4.23 -2.10 13.16
CA ARG A 106 4.43 -3.25 14.05
C ARG A 106 3.13 -3.95 14.44
N SER A 107 2.78 -4.98 13.67
CA SER A 107 1.97 -6.12 14.12
C SER A 107 2.76 -6.85 15.21
N LEU A 108 2.94 -6.20 16.36
CA LEU A 108 3.55 -6.80 17.53
C LEU A 108 2.50 -7.67 18.19
N LYS A 109 2.69 -8.98 18.00
CA LYS A 109 2.38 -10.08 18.92
C LYS A 109 1.00 -10.03 19.59
N ARG A 110 0.12 -10.92 19.15
CA ARG A 110 -0.76 -11.61 20.10
C ARG A 110 -0.07 -12.89 20.55
#